data_AF-A0A015IML4-F1
#
_entry.id   AF-A0A015IML4-F1
#
_cell.length_a   1.000
_cell.length_b   1.000
_cell.length_c   1.000
_cell.angle_alpha   90.00
_cell.angle_beta   90.00
_cell.angle_gamma   90.00
#
_symmetry.space_group_name_H-M   'P 1'
#
loop_
_entity.id
_entity.type
_entity.pdbx_description
1 polymer ?
#
loop_
_entity_poly.entity_id
_entity_poly.type
_entity_poly.pdbx_seq_one_letter_code
_entity_poly.pdbx_strand_id
1 'polypeptide(L)'
;MLDLTSFVSLFVLGVIGWITYKIYIWPIYITPLRKIPGPPSESLLYGNLKTIFTKEDTQLKWVQEYGNIIRYHGIFNQPMLLISDTKIIQDITSKHVYDFIKPLRMMSDALAMGGKGLIFSEGEDHMRQRKMMNLAFIHNNIKETVPTIIRVAFTLKCLIEDKVNLGESKFNLTPYISKAALDALGSFGFNYEFNSLTSSNELTEALNIFTNDSQPSLRLAIKSLEMHVNKRIL
;
A
#
# COMPACT_ATOMS: atom_id res chain seq x y z
N MET A 1 15.77 -38.52 37.09
CA MET A 1 14.72 -38.32 36.08
C MET A 1 14.79 -36.87 35.66
N LEU A 2 14.77 -36.56 34.36
CA LEU A 2 14.69 -35.16 33.93
C LEU A 2 13.28 -34.66 34.26
N ASP A 3 13.19 -33.68 35.14
CA ASP A 3 11.91 -33.10 35.54
C ASP A 3 11.28 -32.34 34.38
N LEU A 4 9.94 -32.28 34.36
CA LEU A 4 9.16 -31.56 33.35
C LEU A 4 9.63 -30.11 33.16
N THR A 5 10.10 -29.48 34.24
CA THR A 5 10.69 -28.13 34.24
C THR A 5 11.95 -28.02 33.40
N SER A 6 12.77 -29.07 33.34
CA SER A 6 14.00 -29.13 32.53
C SER A 6 13.68 -29.26 31.04
N PHE A 7 12.61 -29.98 30.69
CA PHE A 7 12.14 -30.05 29.31
C PHE A 7 11.55 -28.72 28.84
N VAL A 8 10.76 -28.06 29.69
CA VAL A 8 10.18 -26.74 29.39
C VAL A 8 11.29 -25.69 29.23
N SER A 9 12.30 -25.68 30.10
CA SER A 9 13.40 -24.71 30.00
C SER A 9 14.24 -24.89 28.74
N LEU A 10 14.55 -26.13 28.35
CA LEU A 10 15.29 -26.43 27.12
C LEU A 10 14.49 -26.03 25.88
N PHE A 11 13.18 -26.27 25.88
CA PHE A 11 12.29 -25.80 24.81
C PHE A 11 12.29 -24.27 24.69
N VAL A 12 12.15 -23.55 25.82
CA VAL A 12 12.18 -22.07 25.83
C VAL A 12 13.52 -21.54 25.32
N LEU A 13 14.65 -22.11 25.76
CA LEU A 13 15.98 -21.73 25.27
C LEU A 13 16.14 -21.99 23.77
N GLY A 14 15.63 -23.13 23.28
CA GLY A 14 15.61 -23.45 21.86
C GLY A 14 14.80 -22.45 21.04
N VAL A 15 13.63 -22.03 21.54
CA VAL A 15 12.78 -21.01 20.90
C VAL A 15 13.50 -19.65 20.90
N ILE A 16 14.11 -19.23 22.01
CA ILE A 16 14.87 -17.97 22.08
C ILE A 16 16.07 -17.99 21.12
N GLY A 17 16.82 -19.10 21.09
CA GLY A 17 17.94 -19.29 20.16
C GLY A 17 17.50 -19.23 18.69
N TRP A 18 16.36 -19.86 18.37
CA TRP A 18 15.79 -19.81 17.02
C TRP A 18 15.31 -18.40 16.64
N ILE A 19 14.65 -17.68 17.56
CA ILE A 19 14.19 -16.30 17.36
C ILE A 19 15.38 -15.36 17.15
N THR A 20 16.40 -15.43 18.01
CA THR A 20 17.62 -14.61 17.89
C THR A 20 18.36 -14.91 16.59
N TYR A 21 18.49 -16.18 16.20
CA TYR A 21 19.05 -16.54 14.90
C TYR A 21 18.25 -15.91 13.75
N LYS A 22 16.93 -16.04 13.75
CA LYS A 22 16.08 -15.61 12.64
C LYS A 22 15.94 -14.09 12.51
N ILE A 23 15.87 -13.38 13.63
CA ILE A 23 15.64 -11.91 13.66
C ILE A 23 16.96 -11.14 13.61
N TYR A 24 18.04 -11.68 14.17
CA TYR A 24 19.31 -10.97 14.31
C TYR A 24 20.42 -11.56 13.44
N ILE A 25 20.70 -12.86 13.57
CA ILE A 25 21.88 -13.46 12.92
C ILE A 25 21.68 -13.57 11.40
N TRP A 26 20.55 -14.13 10.98
CA TRP A 26 20.29 -14.42 9.57
C TRP A 26 20.14 -13.14 8.71
N PRO A 27 19.34 -12.13 9.10
CA PRO A 27 19.14 -10.94 8.26
C PRO A 27 20.36 -10.03 8.17
N ILE A 28 21.21 -10.00 9.20
CA ILE A 28 22.35 -9.09 9.27
C ILE A 28 23.62 -9.74 8.70
N TYR A 29 23.86 -11.01 9.02
CA TYR A 29 25.16 -11.63 8.74
C TYR A 29 25.15 -12.65 7.60
N ILE A 30 24.03 -13.36 7.40
CA ILE A 30 23.98 -14.55 6.52
C ILE A 30 23.33 -14.26 5.16
N THR A 31 22.31 -13.38 5.12
CA THR A 31 21.53 -13.17 3.89
C THR A 31 22.40 -12.78 2.68
N PRO A 32 22.14 -13.36 1.48
CA PRO A 32 22.86 -12.99 0.25
C PRO A 32 22.70 -11.51 -0.09
N LEU A 33 21.58 -10.92 0.34
CA LEU A 33 21.25 -9.51 0.10
C LEU A 33 22.21 -8.55 0.85
N ARG A 34 23.02 -9.03 1.80
CA ARG A 34 23.97 -8.20 2.57
C ARG A 34 24.95 -7.44 1.67
N LYS A 35 25.25 -7.96 0.48
CA LYS A 35 26.14 -7.31 -0.50
C LYS A 35 25.55 -6.05 -1.13
N ILE A 36 24.24 -5.86 -1.02
CA ILE A 36 23.54 -4.70 -1.56
C ILE A 36 23.67 -3.54 -0.55
N PRO A 37 24.07 -2.33 -1.01
CA PRO A 37 24.21 -1.17 -0.15
C PRO A 37 22.85 -0.74 0.42
N GLY A 38 22.89 -0.05 1.56
CA GLY A 38 21.68 0.53 2.15
C GLY A 38 21.84 0.90 3.62
N PRO A 39 20.84 1.57 4.19
CA PRO A 39 20.90 2.09 5.54
C PRO A 39 21.03 0.96 6.58
N PRO A 40 21.77 1.20 7.68
CA PRO A 40 21.76 0.28 8.81
C PRO A 40 20.35 0.22 9.42
N SER A 41 20.03 -0.89 10.09
CA SER A 41 18.76 -1.01 10.80
C SER A 41 18.69 -0.01 11.97
N GLU A 42 17.63 0.80 12.02
CA GLU A 42 17.40 1.77 13.09
C GLU A 42 16.74 1.14 14.33
N SER A 43 16.05 0.00 14.17
CA SER A 43 15.34 -0.66 15.27
C SER A 43 15.21 -2.15 15.04
N LEU A 44 15.31 -2.95 16.10
CA LEU A 44 15.20 -4.41 16.00
C LEU A 44 13.80 -4.89 15.55
N LEU A 45 12.75 -4.16 15.95
CA LEU A 45 11.38 -4.54 15.65
C LEU A 45 10.88 -4.01 14.31
N TYR A 46 11.16 -2.75 13.98
CA TYR A 46 10.60 -2.09 12.79
C TYR A 46 11.62 -1.90 11.67
N GLY A 47 12.90 -2.23 11.90
CA GLY A 47 13.96 -1.93 10.96
C GLY A 47 13.99 -0.45 10.64
N ASN A 48 13.90 -0.12 9.35
CA ASN A 48 13.83 1.23 8.80
C ASN A 48 12.39 1.68 8.46
N LEU A 49 11.37 0.84 8.66
CA LEU A 49 9.99 1.16 8.25
C LEU A 49 9.45 2.39 8.95
N LYS A 50 9.80 2.61 10.22
CA LYS A 50 9.39 3.81 10.94
C LYS A 50 9.84 5.07 10.21
N THR A 51 11.09 5.13 9.78
CA THR A 51 11.61 6.28 9.05
C THR A 51 10.97 6.43 7.67
N ILE A 52 10.72 5.32 6.96
CA ILE A 52 9.97 5.34 5.69
C ILE A 52 8.54 5.90 5.85
N PHE A 53 7.83 5.54 6.93
CA PHE A 53 6.45 5.96 7.15
C PHE A 53 6.30 7.34 7.78
N THR A 54 7.33 7.83 8.49
CA THR A 54 7.25 9.10 9.24
C THR A 54 7.97 10.26 8.59
N LYS A 55 8.99 10.01 7.76
CA LYS A 55 9.80 11.05 7.14
C LYS A 55 9.59 11.09 5.63
N GLU A 56 9.27 12.27 5.13
CA GLU A 56 9.21 12.58 3.71
C GLU A 56 10.58 12.43 3.04
N ASP A 57 10.57 12.07 1.75
CA ASP A 57 11.74 11.94 0.88
C ASP A 57 12.82 10.94 1.32
N THR A 58 12.57 10.12 2.33
CA THR A 58 13.52 9.10 2.82
C THR A 58 14.02 8.22 1.68
N GLN A 59 13.11 7.71 0.86
CA GLN A 59 13.43 6.82 -0.25
C GLN A 59 14.30 7.54 -1.29
N LEU A 60 14.00 8.80 -1.62
CA LEU A 60 14.77 9.60 -2.56
C LEU A 60 16.20 9.85 -2.05
N LYS A 61 16.35 10.20 -0.77
CA LYS A 61 17.66 10.40 -0.14
C LYS A 61 18.50 9.12 -0.18
N TRP A 62 17.89 7.97 0.11
CA TRP A 62 18.60 6.70 0.01
C TRP A 62 19.02 6.39 -1.42
N VAL A 63 18.18 6.67 -2.42
CA VAL A 63 18.55 6.49 -3.83
C VAL A 63 19.76 7.34 -4.21
N GLN A 64 19.82 8.58 -3.71
CA GLN A 64 20.97 9.46 -3.93
C GLN A 64 22.24 8.96 -3.22
N GLU A 65 22.11 8.35 -2.04
CA GLU A 65 23.24 7.92 -1.21
C GLU A 65 23.77 6.52 -1.57
N TYR A 66 22.87 5.56 -1.80
CA TYR A 66 23.19 4.13 -1.97
C TYR A 66 22.98 3.62 -3.40
N GLY A 67 22.37 4.42 -4.28
CA GLY A 67 22.10 4.08 -5.67
C GLY A 67 20.74 3.43 -5.91
N ASN A 68 20.59 2.77 -7.06
CA ASN A 68 19.28 2.34 -7.58
C ASN A 68 18.75 1.02 -7.00
N ILE A 69 19.55 0.26 -6.27
CA ILE A 69 19.15 -1.00 -5.63
C ILE A 69 19.63 -0.94 -4.19
N ILE A 70 18.68 -0.84 -3.27
CA ILE A 70 18.96 -0.56 -1.87
C ILE A 70 18.35 -1.63 -1.00
N ARG A 71 19.14 -2.16 -0.08
CA ARG A 71 18.62 -3.04 0.96
C ARG A 71 18.27 -2.23 2.19
N TYR A 72 17.02 -2.36 2.64
CA TYR A 72 16.57 -1.83 3.93
C TYR A 72 15.97 -2.94 4.79
N HIS A 73 15.71 -2.63 6.06
CA HIS A 73 15.23 -3.59 7.04
C HIS A 73 13.74 -3.35 7.29
N GLY A 74 12.94 -4.39 7.10
CA GLY A 74 11.53 -4.44 7.44
C GLY A 74 11.31 -4.81 8.91
N ILE A 75 10.09 -5.26 9.21
CA ILE A 75 9.71 -5.75 10.54
C ILE A 75 10.57 -6.98 10.87
N PHE A 76 11.03 -7.07 12.13
CA PHE A 76 11.99 -8.08 12.60
C PHE A 76 13.28 -8.15 11.77
N ASN A 77 13.74 -6.99 11.29
CA ASN A 77 14.90 -6.85 10.41
C ASN A 77 14.83 -7.66 9.12
N GLN A 78 13.65 -8.11 8.68
CA GLN A 78 13.52 -8.85 7.43
C GLN A 78 14.13 -8.02 6.28
N PRO A 79 15.07 -8.56 5.49
CA PRO A 79 15.71 -7.78 4.43
C PRO A 79 14.68 -7.51 3.32
N MET A 80 14.56 -6.25 2.92
CA MET A 80 13.70 -5.78 1.85
C MET A 80 14.52 -4.98 0.84
N LEU A 81 14.03 -4.91 -0.40
CA LEU A 81 14.70 -4.18 -1.48
C LEU A 81 13.85 -3.01 -1.93
N LEU A 82 14.49 -1.85 -2.04
CA LEU A 82 13.99 -0.70 -2.77
C LEU A 82 14.70 -0.68 -4.12
N ILE A 83 13.92 -0.75 -5.19
CA ILE A 83 14.41 -0.79 -6.57
C ILE A 83 13.94 0.48 -7.26
N SER A 84 14.90 1.24 -7.78
CA SER A 84 14.67 2.49 -8.53
C SER A 84 15.26 2.44 -9.94
N ASP A 85 15.82 1.31 -10.35
CA ASP A 85 16.25 1.07 -11.74
C ASP A 85 15.05 0.83 -12.65
N THR A 86 14.90 1.66 -13.68
CA THR A 86 13.74 1.61 -14.58
C THR A 86 13.66 0.33 -15.42
N LYS A 87 14.78 -0.30 -15.76
CA LYS A 87 14.79 -1.56 -16.50
C LYS A 87 14.32 -2.71 -15.62
N ILE A 88 14.77 -2.75 -14.37
CA ILE A 88 14.33 -3.76 -13.41
C ILE A 88 12.85 -3.56 -13.07
N ILE A 89 12.42 -2.31 -12.85
CA ILE A 89 11.00 -2.01 -12.62
C ILE A 89 10.15 -2.46 -13.80
N GLN A 90 10.55 -2.17 -15.04
CA GLN A 90 9.82 -2.63 -16.23
C GLN A 90 9.77 -4.16 -16.31
N ASP A 91 10.86 -4.84 -15.97
CA ASP A 91 10.92 -6.30 -15.98
C ASP A 91 9.94 -6.90 -14.97
N ILE A 92 9.95 -6.41 -13.73
CA ILE A 92 9.05 -6.84 -12.64
C ILE A 92 7.58 -6.49 -12.95
N THR A 93 7.31 -5.29 -13.44
CA THR A 93 5.93 -4.75 -13.55
C THR A 93 5.27 -4.97 -14.90
N SER A 94 6.00 -5.46 -15.90
CA SER A 94 5.44 -5.72 -17.24
C SER A 94 5.76 -7.11 -17.77
N LYS A 95 7.04 -7.52 -17.76
CA LYS A 95 7.47 -8.79 -18.39
C LYS A 95 7.17 -10.00 -17.51
N HIS A 96 7.46 -9.89 -16.23
CA HIS A 96 7.40 -10.99 -15.26
C HIS A 96 6.37 -10.72 -14.14
N VAL A 97 5.29 -10.00 -14.45
CA VAL A 97 4.28 -9.54 -13.47
C VAL A 97 3.77 -10.64 -12.55
N TYR A 98 3.58 -11.84 -13.08
CA TYR A 98 2.99 -12.95 -12.34
C TYR A 98 4.01 -13.75 -11.52
N ASP A 99 5.31 -13.51 -11.72
CA ASP A 99 6.39 -14.12 -10.91
C ASP A 99 6.57 -13.36 -9.57
N PHE A 100 6.14 -12.10 -9.53
CA PHE A 100 6.25 -11.22 -8.36
C PHE A 100 4.90 -11.01 -7.68
N ILE A 101 4.55 -11.95 -6.81
CA ILE A 101 3.28 -11.91 -6.05
C ILE A 101 3.29 -10.77 -5.02
N LYS A 102 2.22 -9.96 -5.01
CA LYS A 102 2.07 -8.91 -3.99
C LYS A 102 1.99 -9.53 -2.58
N PRO A 103 2.59 -8.92 -1.56
CA PRO A 103 2.49 -9.40 -0.18
C PRO A 103 1.09 -9.11 0.41
N LEU A 104 0.06 -9.85 -0.05
CA LEU A 104 -1.36 -9.62 0.23
C LEU A 104 -1.69 -9.54 1.73
N ARG A 105 -0.96 -10.27 2.58
CA ARG A 105 -1.17 -10.24 4.03
C ARG A 105 -0.76 -8.91 4.68
N MET A 106 0.12 -8.12 4.05
CA MET A 106 0.37 -6.73 4.48
C MET A 106 -0.80 -5.80 4.16
N MET A 107 -1.71 -6.24 3.27
CA MET A 107 -2.87 -5.49 2.80
C MET A 107 -4.18 -6.12 3.29
N SER A 108 -4.15 -6.92 4.36
CA SER A 108 -5.30 -7.70 4.85
C SER A 108 -6.53 -6.84 5.18
N ASP A 109 -6.34 -5.64 5.75
CA ASP A 109 -7.46 -4.71 6.00
C ASP A 109 -8.07 -4.21 4.70
N ALA A 110 -7.23 -3.86 3.73
CA ALA A 110 -7.70 -3.41 2.43
C ALA A 110 -8.43 -4.53 1.67
N LEU A 111 -7.98 -5.78 1.85
CA LEU A 111 -8.67 -6.99 1.39
C LEU A 111 -9.99 -7.26 2.12
N ALA A 112 -10.04 -7.07 3.45
CA ALA A 112 -11.24 -7.29 4.25
C ALA A 112 -12.33 -6.26 3.92
N MET A 113 -11.93 -5.03 3.61
CA MET A 113 -12.85 -3.96 3.22
C MET A 113 -13.25 -4.03 1.73
N GLY A 114 -12.29 -4.23 0.83
CA GLY A 114 -12.49 -4.16 -0.62
C GLY A 114 -12.72 -5.51 -1.31
N GLY A 115 -12.63 -6.61 -0.59
CA GLY A 115 -12.68 -7.97 -1.14
C GLY A 115 -11.50 -8.32 -2.05
N LYS A 116 -11.52 -9.51 -2.64
CA LYS A 116 -10.51 -9.97 -3.62
C LYS A 116 -10.78 -9.40 -5.02
N GLY A 117 -10.82 -8.08 -5.11
CA GLY A 117 -10.94 -7.32 -6.36
C GLY A 117 -9.61 -7.21 -7.12
N LEU A 118 -9.62 -6.49 -8.25
CA LEU A 118 -8.48 -6.43 -9.18
C LEU A 118 -7.17 -6.00 -8.53
N ILE A 119 -7.23 -5.12 -7.53
CA ILE A 119 -6.03 -4.61 -6.84
C ILE A 119 -5.32 -5.76 -6.09
N PHE A 120 -6.08 -6.70 -5.54
CA PHE A 120 -5.59 -7.74 -4.63
C PHE A 120 -5.66 -9.17 -5.20
N SER A 121 -6.25 -9.37 -6.38
CA SER A 121 -6.17 -10.65 -7.07
C SER A 121 -4.77 -10.87 -7.63
N GLU A 122 -4.40 -12.15 -7.78
CA GLU A 122 -3.11 -12.60 -8.30
C GLU A 122 -3.31 -13.76 -9.29
N GLY A 123 -2.33 -13.99 -10.17
CA GLY A 123 -2.37 -15.08 -11.15
C GLY A 123 -3.58 -15.01 -12.10
N GLU A 124 -4.21 -16.17 -12.34
CA GLU A 124 -5.33 -16.31 -13.27
C GLU A 124 -6.54 -15.46 -12.90
N ASP A 125 -6.83 -15.30 -11.61
CA ASP A 125 -7.93 -14.45 -11.14
C ASP A 125 -7.70 -12.99 -11.57
N HIS A 126 -6.48 -12.49 -11.37
CA HIS A 126 -6.09 -11.14 -11.79
C HIS A 126 -6.16 -10.99 -13.31
N MET A 127 -5.67 -11.98 -14.06
CA MET A 127 -5.76 -11.98 -15.53
C MET A 127 -7.21 -11.88 -16.02
N ARG A 128 -8.11 -12.69 -15.45
CA ARG A 128 -9.52 -12.71 -15.81
C ARG A 128 -10.20 -11.38 -15.47
N GLN A 129 -10.02 -10.89 -14.23
CA GLN A 129 -10.60 -9.62 -13.79
C GLN A 129 -10.09 -8.45 -14.64
N ARG A 130 -8.78 -8.40 -14.96
CA ARG A 130 -8.18 -7.35 -15.79
C ARG A 130 -8.72 -7.37 -17.21
N LYS A 131 -8.85 -8.55 -17.81
CA LYS A 131 -9.41 -8.72 -19.16
C LYS A 131 -10.84 -8.20 -19.24
N MET A 132 -11.67 -8.53 -18.24
CA MET A 132 -13.05 -8.05 -18.18
C MET A 132 -13.12 -6.53 -18.00
N MET A 133 -12.31 -5.98 -17.09
CA MET A 133 -12.34 -4.55 -16.77
C MET A 133 -11.82 -3.69 -17.93
N ASN A 134 -10.77 -4.11 -18.64
CA ASN A 134 -10.21 -3.37 -19.77
C ASN A 134 -11.23 -3.04 -20.87
N LEU A 135 -12.31 -3.83 -21.01
CA LEU A 135 -13.39 -3.56 -21.98
C LEU A 135 -14.09 -2.22 -21.69
N ALA A 136 -14.25 -1.84 -20.43
CA ALA A 136 -14.85 -0.56 -20.05
C ALA A 136 -13.93 0.63 -20.33
N PHE A 137 -12.61 0.41 -20.38
CA PHE A 137 -11.59 1.44 -20.53
C PHE A 137 -10.97 1.50 -21.94
N ILE A 138 -11.69 1.03 -22.97
CA ILE A 138 -11.28 1.23 -24.36
C ILE A 138 -11.54 2.68 -24.79
N HIS A 139 -10.79 3.16 -25.77
CA HIS A 139 -10.82 4.55 -26.23
C HIS A 139 -12.24 5.08 -26.50
N ASN A 140 -13.07 4.30 -27.20
CA ASN A 140 -14.43 4.71 -27.54
C ASN A 140 -15.30 4.90 -26.30
N ASN A 141 -15.26 3.96 -25.36
CA ASN A 141 -16.04 4.04 -24.11
C ASN A 141 -15.56 5.20 -23.24
N ILE A 142 -14.24 5.45 -23.18
CA ILE A 142 -13.69 6.63 -22.46
C ILE A 142 -14.22 7.92 -23.09
N LYS A 143 -14.30 8.01 -24.42
CA LYS A 143 -14.78 9.21 -25.12
C LYS A 143 -16.23 9.54 -24.76
N GLU A 144 -17.08 8.53 -24.55
CA GLU A 144 -18.47 8.71 -24.14
C GLU A 144 -18.60 9.33 -22.73
N THR A 145 -17.56 9.23 -21.90
CA THR A 145 -17.56 9.81 -20.54
C THR A 145 -17.24 11.31 -20.51
N VAL A 146 -16.66 11.85 -21.59
CA VAL A 146 -16.17 13.23 -21.64
C VAL A 146 -17.25 14.26 -21.30
N PRO A 147 -18.50 14.17 -21.82
CA PRO A 147 -19.56 15.10 -21.44
C PRO A 147 -19.85 15.10 -19.93
N THR A 148 -19.82 13.94 -19.27
CA THR A 148 -20.00 13.81 -17.83
C THR A 148 -18.88 14.50 -17.06
N ILE A 149 -17.62 14.28 -17.45
CA ILE A 149 -16.46 14.92 -16.81
C ILE A 149 -16.55 16.44 -16.96
N ILE A 150 -16.93 16.94 -18.14
CA ILE A 150 -17.14 18.36 -18.39
C ILE A 150 -18.24 18.92 -17.47
N ARG A 151 -19.37 18.23 -17.34
CA ARG A 151 -20.46 18.62 -16.43
C ARG A 151 -19.98 18.75 -14.99
N VAL A 152 -19.27 17.74 -14.48
CA VAL A 152 -18.71 17.76 -13.11
C VAL A 152 -17.70 18.89 -12.93
N ALA A 153 -16.84 19.13 -13.92
CA ALA A 153 -15.87 20.24 -13.90
C ALA A 153 -16.56 21.61 -13.86
N PHE A 154 -17.66 21.79 -14.61
CA PHE A 154 -18.47 23.01 -14.54
C PHE A 154 -19.10 23.20 -13.17
N THR A 155 -19.67 22.15 -12.58
CA THR A 155 -20.23 22.23 -11.21
C THR A 155 -19.15 22.63 -10.20
N LEU A 156 -17.96 22.02 -10.28
CA LEU A 156 -16.83 22.38 -9.43
C LEU A 156 -16.40 23.84 -9.63
N LYS A 157 -16.34 24.31 -10.88
CA LYS A 157 -16.02 25.70 -11.20
C LYS A 157 -17.02 26.67 -10.56
N CYS A 158 -18.32 26.44 -10.73
CA CYS A 158 -19.36 27.30 -10.15
C CYS A 158 -19.24 27.37 -8.62
N LEU A 159 -19.03 26.23 -7.95
CA LEU A 159 -18.82 26.19 -6.50
C LEU A 159 -17.61 27.01 -6.05
N ILE A 160 -16.52 26.96 -6.81
CA ILE A 160 -15.32 27.74 -6.52
C ILE A 160 -15.59 29.24 -6.76
N GLU A 161 -16.27 29.60 -7.86
CA GLU A 161 -16.63 30.99 -8.16
C GLU A 161 -17.54 31.59 -7.07
N ASP A 162 -18.54 30.84 -6.60
CA ASP A 162 -19.41 31.26 -5.50
C ASP A 162 -18.62 31.53 -4.22
N LYS A 163 -17.66 30.67 -3.90
CA LYS A 163 -16.78 30.82 -2.73
C LYS A 163 -15.90 32.06 -2.82
N VAL A 164 -15.32 32.30 -3.99
CA VAL A 164 -14.52 33.51 -4.25
C VAL A 164 -15.38 34.76 -4.16
N ASN A 165 -16.60 34.74 -4.72
CA ASN A 165 -17.53 35.86 -4.66
C ASN A 165 -17.99 36.19 -3.22
N LEU A 166 -18.03 35.19 -2.33
CA LEU A 166 -18.28 35.36 -0.90
C LEU A 166 -17.07 35.94 -0.12
N GLY A 167 -15.95 36.20 -0.79
CA GLY A 167 -14.76 36.80 -0.20
C GLY A 167 -13.78 35.81 0.42
N GLU A 168 -13.94 34.50 0.21
CA GLU A 168 -12.99 33.49 0.67
C GLU A 168 -11.69 33.56 -0.16
N SER A 169 -10.59 33.98 0.48
CA SER A 169 -9.27 34.12 -0.19
C SER A 169 -8.38 32.89 -0.09
N LYS A 170 -8.70 31.95 0.81
CA LYS A 170 -7.96 30.70 1.03
C LYS A 170 -8.94 29.57 1.32
N PHE A 171 -8.92 28.53 0.50
CA PHE A 171 -9.74 27.34 0.71
C PHE A 171 -8.99 26.08 0.25
N ASN A 172 -9.27 24.96 0.90
CA ASN A 172 -8.65 23.68 0.59
C ASN A 172 -9.40 23.01 -0.57
N LEU A 173 -8.74 22.86 -1.72
CA LEU A 173 -9.31 22.23 -2.91
C LEU A 173 -9.39 20.69 -2.83
N THR A 174 -8.59 20.06 -1.96
CA THR A 174 -8.47 18.60 -1.89
C THR A 174 -9.82 17.90 -1.72
N PRO A 175 -10.72 18.30 -0.79
CA PRO A 175 -12.02 17.67 -0.63
C PRO A 175 -12.92 17.84 -1.86
N TYR A 176 -12.83 18.98 -2.54
CA TYR A 176 -13.64 19.26 -3.72
C TYR A 176 -13.18 18.44 -4.93
N ILE A 177 -11.88 18.29 -5.12
CA ILE A 177 -11.32 17.43 -6.18
C ILE A 177 -11.69 15.97 -5.92
N SER A 178 -11.60 15.49 -4.67
CA SER A 178 -12.02 14.12 -4.31
C SER A 178 -13.51 13.90 -4.57
N LYS A 179 -14.37 14.85 -4.22
CA LYS A 179 -15.83 14.80 -4.48
C LYS A 179 -16.14 14.82 -5.98
N ALA A 180 -15.47 15.68 -6.75
CA ALA A 180 -15.62 15.74 -8.20
C ALA A 180 -15.21 14.42 -8.86
N ALA A 181 -14.07 13.84 -8.43
CA ALA A 181 -13.64 12.54 -8.92
C ALA A 181 -14.67 11.44 -8.60
N LEU A 182 -15.25 11.47 -7.40
CA LEU A 182 -16.31 10.54 -6.99
C LEU A 182 -17.57 10.70 -7.86
N ASP A 183 -18.02 11.92 -8.14
CA ASP A 183 -19.18 12.17 -9.01
C ASP A 183 -18.94 11.69 -10.45
N ALA A 184 -17.75 11.93 -10.99
CA ALA A 184 -17.37 11.44 -12.32
C ALA A 184 -17.33 9.91 -12.37
N LEU A 185 -16.74 9.26 -11.35
CA LEU A 185 -16.66 7.81 -11.24
C LEU A 185 -18.03 7.16 -11.00
N GLY A 186 -18.91 7.78 -10.22
CA GLY A 186 -20.27 7.31 -10.00
C GLY A 186 -21.06 7.24 -11.29
N SER A 187 -21.06 8.35 -12.02
CA SER A 187 -21.80 8.44 -13.26
C SER A 187 -21.20 7.53 -14.33
N PHE A 188 -19.88 7.47 -14.47
CA PHE A 188 -19.25 6.60 -15.46
C PHE A 188 -19.28 5.12 -15.10
N GLY A 189 -18.81 4.77 -13.90
CA GLY A 189 -18.57 3.39 -13.49
C GLY A 189 -19.81 2.67 -13.00
N PHE A 190 -20.78 3.39 -12.45
CA PHE A 190 -21.96 2.81 -11.80
C PHE A 190 -23.29 3.33 -12.35
N ASN A 191 -23.25 4.22 -13.35
CA ASN A 191 -24.42 4.93 -13.86
C ASN A 191 -25.26 5.55 -12.72
N TYR A 192 -24.57 6.10 -11.72
CA TYR A 192 -25.17 6.64 -10.50
C TYR A 192 -24.68 8.05 -10.21
N GLU A 193 -25.60 8.98 -9.98
CA GLU A 193 -25.27 10.37 -9.66
C GLU A 193 -25.13 10.55 -8.13
N PHE A 194 -23.90 10.50 -7.62
CA PHE A 194 -23.64 10.67 -6.19
C PHE A 194 -23.92 12.09 -5.70
N ASN A 195 -23.74 13.10 -6.56
CA ASN A 195 -23.91 14.52 -6.23
C ASN A 195 -23.12 14.94 -4.98
N SER A 196 -21.93 14.37 -4.80
CA SER A 196 -21.00 14.58 -3.69
C SER A 196 -20.50 16.03 -3.59
N LEU A 197 -20.46 16.75 -4.72
CA LEU A 197 -20.10 18.18 -4.75
C LEU A 197 -21.16 19.08 -4.12
N THR A 198 -22.44 18.73 -4.26
CA THR A 198 -23.57 19.57 -3.83
C THR A 198 -24.23 19.07 -2.55
N SER A 199 -24.10 17.79 -2.24
CA SER A 199 -24.74 17.14 -1.07
C SER A 199 -23.75 16.23 -0.33
N SER A 200 -23.96 16.07 0.97
CA SER A 200 -23.29 15.03 1.75
C SER A 200 -23.96 13.68 1.48
N ASN A 201 -23.17 12.65 1.19
CA ASN A 201 -23.64 11.28 1.04
C ASN A 201 -22.74 10.30 1.82
N GLU A 202 -23.30 9.13 2.15
CA GLU A 202 -22.63 8.08 2.93
C GLU A 202 -21.29 7.64 2.30
N LEU A 203 -21.19 7.69 0.97
CA LEU A 203 -19.96 7.32 0.25
C LEU A 203 -18.85 8.35 0.38
N THR A 204 -19.19 9.64 0.45
CA THR A 204 -18.23 10.71 0.71
C THR A 204 -17.69 10.61 2.13
N GLU A 205 -18.54 10.24 3.09
CA GLU A 205 -18.12 9.96 4.47
C GLU A 205 -17.20 8.75 4.54
N ALA A 206 -17.57 7.65 3.89
CA ALA A 206 -16.73 6.45 3.80
C ALA A 206 -15.37 6.73 3.12
N LEU A 207 -15.37 7.53 2.04
CA LEU A 207 -14.14 7.95 1.35
C LEU A 207 -13.24 8.78 2.27
N ASN A 208 -13.82 9.73 3.01
CA ASN A 208 -13.06 10.56 3.95
C ASN A 208 -12.45 9.74 5.09
N ILE A 209 -13.16 8.71 5.59
CA ILE A 209 -12.62 7.75 6.55
C ILE A 209 -11.43 7.02 5.92
N PHE A 210 -11.57 6.52 4.69
CA PHE A 210 -10.50 5.81 3.98
C PHE A 210 -9.25 6.67 3.75
N THR A 211 -9.41 7.93 3.31
CA THR A 211 -8.27 8.79 2.99
C THR A 211 -7.58 9.38 4.22
N ASN A 212 -8.31 9.54 5.33
CA ASN A 212 -7.77 10.12 6.57
C ASN A 212 -7.36 9.08 7.62
N ASP A 213 -7.63 7.79 7.41
CA ASP A 213 -7.25 6.74 8.36
C ASP A 213 -5.72 6.52 8.34
N SER A 214 -5.02 7.23 9.22
CA SER A 214 -3.62 6.98 9.50
C SER A 214 -3.49 5.65 10.23
N GLN A 215 -3.13 4.59 9.52
CA GLN A 215 -2.91 3.28 10.14
C GLN A 215 -1.70 3.36 11.10
N PRO A 216 -1.88 3.12 12.41
CA PRO A 216 -0.79 3.20 13.37
C PRO A 216 0.26 2.10 13.11
N SER A 217 1.53 2.44 13.30
CA SER A 217 2.69 1.53 13.14
C SER A 217 2.55 0.21 13.92
N LEU A 218 1.86 0.23 15.06
CA LEU A 218 1.54 -0.95 15.87
C LEU A 218 0.63 -1.95 15.13
N ARG A 219 -0.37 -1.49 14.37
CA ARG A 219 -1.24 -2.37 13.57
C ARG A 219 -0.47 -3.07 12.45
N LEU A 220 0.47 -2.36 11.82
CA LEU A 220 1.36 -2.94 10.82
C LEU A 220 2.30 -4.00 11.44
N ALA A 221 2.76 -3.77 12.67
CA ALA A 221 3.57 -4.74 13.43
C ALA A 221 2.81 -6.04 13.70
N ILE A 222 1.57 -5.94 14.20
CA ILE A 222 0.73 -7.09 14.55
C ILE A 222 0.45 -7.95 13.31
N LYS A 223 0.09 -7.34 12.17
CA LYS A 223 -0.14 -8.09 10.92
C LYS A 223 1.12 -8.78 10.40
N SER A 224 2.28 -8.15 10.56
CA SER A 224 3.54 -8.77 10.16
C SER A 224 3.93 -9.95 11.05
N LEU A 225 3.62 -9.88 12.35
CA LEU A 225 3.71 -11.02 13.25
C LEU A 225 2.83 -12.18 12.79
N GLU A 226 1.56 -11.91 12.45
CA GLU A 226 0.65 -12.91 11.88
C GLU A 226 1.22 -13.55 10.60
N MET A 227 1.83 -12.75 9.72
CA MET A 227 2.50 -13.27 8.53
C MET A 227 3.64 -14.24 8.87
N HIS A 228 4.45 -13.90 9.86
CA HIS A 228 5.65 -14.65 10.22
C HIS A 228 5.31 -15.99 10.89
N VAL A 229 4.23 -16.02 11.66
CA VAL A 229 3.67 -17.25 12.27
C VAL A 229 3.01 -18.12 11.21
N ASN A 230 2.22 -17.53 10.31
CA ASN A 230 1.38 -18.26 9.36
C ASN A 230 2.09 -18.59 8.02
N LYS A 231 3.39 -18.30 7.89
CA LYS A 231 4.25 -18.82 6.80
C LYS A 231 4.70 -20.27 7.05
N ARG A 232 4.32 -20.87 8.18
CA ARG A 232 4.70 -22.23 8.62
C ARG A 232 3.61 -23.30 8.40
N ILE A 233 2.46 -22.94 7.80
CA ILE A 233 1.32 -23.85 7.61
C ILE A 233 1.08 -24.20 6.12
N LEU A 234 1.92 -23.73 5.20
CA LEU A 234 1.94 -24.15 3.79
C LEU A 234 3.36 -24.52 3.37
#